data_AF-A0A174EAU5-F1
#
_entry.id   AF-A0A174EAU5-F1
#
_cell.length_a   1.000
_cell.length_b   1.000
_cell.length_c   1.000
_cell.angle_alpha   90.00
_cell.angle_beta   90.00
_cell.angle_gamma   90.00
#
_symmetry.space_group_name_H-M   'P 1'
#
loop_
_entity.id
_entity.type
_entity.pdbx_description
1 polymer ?
#
loop_
_entity_poly.entity_id
_entity_poly.type
_entity_poly.pdbx_seq_one_letter_code
_entity_poly.pdbx_strand_id
1 'polypeptide(L)'
;MRYEDSMKGVADQIIKEQQRASKIKNNPEEFHWHDEYATLNFFRFICKNIGNLGNGEIEKMVTRLKSIDQKAVENHVNGAVWAFDYDKMFCVLMENEICRKVCEKNKYNSWTKLIGQYCISMA
;
A
#
# COMPACT_ATOMS: atom_id res chain seq x y z
N MET A 1 16.19 -20.67 -24.44
CA MET A 1 16.56 -19.98 -23.19
C MET A 1 17.60 -20.84 -22.51
N ARG A 2 18.84 -20.37 -22.32
CA ARG A 2 19.91 -21.20 -21.74
C ARG A 2 19.67 -21.34 -20.23
N TYR A 3 19.88 -22.53 -19.69
CA TYR A 3 19.70 -22.84 -18.26
C TYR A 3 20.50 -21.89 -17.35
N GLU A 4 21.66 -21.44 -17.82
CA GLU A 4 22.54 -20.46 -17.16
C GLU A 4 21.87 -19.09 -16.94
N ASP A 5 21.06 -18.61 -17.89
CA ASP A 5 20.34 -17.32 -17.76
C ASP A 5 19.23 -17.42 -16.70
N SER A 6 18.62 -18.60 -16.57
CA SER A 6 17.62 -18.90 -15.53
C SER A 6 18.26 -18.96 -14.14
N MET A 7 19.39 -19.66 -14.02
CA MET A 7 20.13 -19.76 -12.74
C MET A 7 20.68 -18.43 -12.27
N LYS A 8 21.10 -17.55 -13.19
CA LYS A 8 21.51 -16.18 -12.85
C LYS A 8 20.33 -15.35 -12.31
N GLY A 9 19.15 -15.46 -12.92
CA GLY A 9 17.94 -14.81 -12.42
C GLY A 9 17.54 -15.28 -11.02
N VAL A 10 17.64 -16.58 -10.75
CA VAL A 10 17.39 -17.16 -9.42
C VAL A 10 18.42 -16.68 -8.39
N ALA A 11 19.70 -16.63 -8.76
CA ALA A 11 20.75 -16.13 -7.86
C ALA A 11 20.55 -14.64 -7.53
N ASP A 12 20.20 -13.82 -8.52
CA ASP A 12 19.91 -12.39 -8.32
C ASP A 12 18.67 -12.18 -7.42
N GLN A 13 17.66 -13.04 -7.52
CA GLN A 13 16.49 -13.03 -6.63
C GLN A 13 16.88 -13.37 -5.19
N ILE A 14 17.66 -14.43 -4.99
CA ILE A 14 18.13 -14.86 -3.66
C ILE A 14 18.95 -13.75 -2.99
N ILE A 15 19.84 -13.08 -3.73
CA ILE A 15 20.67 -11.99 -3.19
C ILE A 15 19.79 -10.80 -2.76
N LYS A 16 18.78 -10.44 -3.56
CA LYS A 16 17.84 -9.36 -3.21
C LYS A 16 17.02 -9.71 -1.96
N GLU A 17 16.56 -10.94 -1.83
CA GLU A 17 15.82 -11.41 -0.65
C GLU A 17 16.69 -11.36 0.61
N GLN A 18 17.94 -11.80 0.54
CA GLN A 18 18.88 -11.73 1.66
C GLN A 18 19.19 -10.28 2.08
N GLN A 19 19.38 -9.38 1.11
CA GLN A 19 19.57 -7.95 1.39
C GLN A 19 18.33 -7.29 2.00
N ARG A 20 17.14 -7.77 1.66
CA ARG A 20 15.88 -7.28 2.21
C ARG A 20 15.68 -7.76 3.65
N ALA A 21 15.94 -9.05 3.91
CA ALA A 21 15.88 -9.63 5.24
C ALA A 21 16.86 -8.96 6.21
N SER A 22 18.07 -8.61 5.74
CA SER A 22 19.05 -7.92 6.57
C SER A 22 18.65 -6.49 6.93
N LYS A 23 18.01 -5.75 6.00
CA LYS A 23 17.47 -4.40 6.28
C LYS A 23 16.36 -4.43 7.34
N ILE A 24 15.46 -5.39 7.25
CA ILE A 24 14.37 -5.59 8.22
C ILE A 24 14.93 -5.93 9.60
N LYS A 25 15.88 -6.87 9.65
CA LYS A 25 16.57 -7.27 10.89
C LYS A 25 17.27 -6.08 11.57
N ASN A 26 17.82 -5.16 10.78
CA ASN A 26 18.63 -4.06 11.29
C ASN A 26 17.81 -2.81 11.68
N ASN A 27 16.54 -2.68 11.26
CA ASN A 27 15.70 -1.54 11.64
C ASN A 27 14.25 -1.91 11.99
N PRO A 28 14.02 -2.80 12.96
CA PRO A 28 12.71 -3.43 13.19
C PRO A 28 11.57 -2.44 13.50
N GLU A 29 11.85 -1.26 14.06
CA GLU A 29 10.83 -0.23 14.34
C GLU A 29 10.35 0.53 13.08
N GLU A 30 11.20 0.72 12.07
CA GLU A 30 10.80 1.27 10.76
C GLU A 30 9.89 0.28 10.01
N PHE A 31 10.00 -0.99 10.37
CA PHE A 31 9.36 -2.14 9.74
C PHE A 31 8.24 -2.75 10.61
N HIS A 32 7.83 -2.07 11.69
CA HIS A 32 6.93 -2.63 12.71
C HIS A 32 5.50 -2.94 12.20
N TRP A 33 5.13 -2.47 11.00
CA TRP A 33 3.85 -2.73 10.35
C TRP A 33 3.93 -3.82 9.27
N HIS A 34 4.70 -4.87 9.57
CA HIS A 34 4.76 -6.08 8.76
C HIS A 34 3.46 -6.88 8.88
N ASP A 35 2.52 -6.55 8.01
CA ASP A 35 1.68 -7.57 7.41
C ASP A 35 1.65 -7.30 5.90
N GLU A 36 1.66 -8.33 5.06
CA GLU A 36 1.85 -8.31 3.60
C GLU A 36 0.85 -7.41 2.82
N TYR A 37 -0.04 -6.78 3.56
CA TYR A 37 -1.20 -6.03 3.12
C TYR A 37 -1.46 -4.76 3.94
N ALA A 38 -0.64 -4.35 4.92
CA ALA A 38 -1.01 -3.28 5.85
C ALA A 38 -1.44 -1.97 5.16
N THR A 39 -0.63 -1.43 4.24
CA THR A 39 -0.95 -0.20 3.51
C THR A 39 -2.17 -0.35 2.58
N LEU A 40 -2.27 -1.46 1.85
CA LEU A 40 -3.35 -1.68 0.89
C LEU A 40 -4.66 -2.11 1.58
N ASN A 41 -4.60 -2.90 2.65
CA ASN A 41 -5.75 -3.24 3.48
C ASN A 41 -6.22 -2.02 4.25
N PHE A 42 -5.30 -1.17 4.73
CA PHE A 42 -5.71 0.11 5.30
C PHE A 42 -6.41 0.97 4.25
N PHE A 43 -5.92 1.02 3.01
CA PHE A 43 -6.63 1.68 1.91
C PHE A 43 -8.03 1.12 1.70
N ARG A 44 -8.18 -0.21 1.62
CA ARG A 44 -9.48 -0.88 1.49
C ARG A 44 -10.40 -0.57 2.69
N PHE A 45 -9.85 -0.59 3.90
CA PHE A 45 -10.55 -0.26 5.13
C PHE A 45 -11.07 1.18 5.10
N ILE A 46 -10.24 2.13 4.69
CA ILE A 46 -10.62 3.54 4.54
C ILE A 46 -11.71 3.69 3.49
N CYS A 47 -11.58 3.06 2.32
CA CYS A 47 -12.62 3.08 1.28
C CYS A 47 -13.96 2.56 1.80
N LYS A 48 -13.94 1.48 2.59
CA LYS A 48 -15.13 0.89 3.21
C LYS A 48 -15.74 1.81 4.28
N ASN A 49 -14.93 2.43 5.15
CA ASN A 49 -15.44 3.20 6.28
C ASN A 49 -15.81 4.64 5.93
N ILE A 50 -15.10 5.27 4.99
CA ILE A 50 -15.38 6.64 4.55
C ILE A 50 -16.46 6.64 3.49
N GLY A 51 -16.33 5.75 2.49
CA GLY A 51 -17.22 5.75 1.33
C GLY A 51 -18.38 4.76 1.41
N ASN A 52 -18.41 3.88 2.42
CA ASN A 52 -19.32 2.72 2.45
C ASN A 52 -19.29 1.90 1.14
N LEU A 53 -18.11 1.83 0.53
CA LEU A 53 -17.95 1.27 -0.81
C LEU A 53 -18.07 -0.25 -0.80
N GLY A 54 -18.71 -0.80 -1.83
CA GLY A 54 -18.75 -2.24 -2.05
C GLY A 54 -17.39 -2.78 -2.54
N ASN A 55 -17.16 -4.08 -2.39
CA ASN A 55 -15.91 -4.72 -2.80
C ASN A 55 -15.56 -4.46 -4.28
N GLY A 56 -16.56 -4.41 -5.17
CA GLY A 56 -16.34 -4.14 -6.60
C GLY A 56 -15.84 -2.71 -6.88
N GLU A 57 -16.27 -1.72 -6.10
CA GLU A 57 -15.79 -0.34 -6.21
C GLU A 57 -14.39 -0.21 -5.60
N ILE A 58 -14.17 -0.85 -4.46
CA ILE A 58 -12.87 -0.90 -3.80
C ILE A 58 -11.80 -1.49 -4.73
N GLU A 59 -12.09 -2.59 -5.43
CA GLU A 59 -11.12 -3.19 -6.36
C GLU A 59 -10.85 -2.30 -7.59
N LYS A 60 -11.82 -1.50 -8.05
CA LYS A 60 -11.57 -0.46 -9.07
C LYS A 60 -10.60 0.60 -8.54
N MET A 61 -10.78 1.05 -7.30
CA MET A 61 -9.88 2.02 -6.67
C MET A 61 -8.48 1.45 -6.42
N VAL A 62 -8.37 0.19 -6.00
CA VAL A 62 -7.08 -0.51 -5.84
C VAL A 62 -6.36 -0.63 -7.19
N THR A 63 -7.09 -0.98 -8.24
CA THR A 63 -6.54 -1.06 -9.61
C THR A 63 -6.04 0.31 -10.06
N ARG A 64 -6.80 1.37 -9.76
CA ARG A 64 -6.43 2.76 -10.06
C ARG A 64 -5.18 3.20 -9.29
N LEU A 65 -5.08 2.87 -8.01
CA LEU A 65 -3.90 3.12 -7.18
C LEU A 65 -2.65 2.44 -7.73
N LYS A 66 -2.77 1.15 -8.08
CA LYS A 66 -1.68 0.40 -8.72
C LYS A 66 -1.23 1.04 -10.03
N SER A 67 -2.15 1.57 -10.82
CA SER A 67 -1.84 2.24 -12.09
C SER A 67 -1.12 3.58 -11.89
N ILE A 68 -1.54 4.42 -10.93
CA ILE A 68 -0.90 5.72 -10.67
C ILE A 68 0.45 5.55 -9.96
N ASP A 69 0.58 4.51 -9.14
CA ASP A 69 1.81 4.16 -8.46
C ASP A 69 2.44 2.88 -8.98
N GLN A 70 2.56 2.80 -10.30
CA GLN A 70 3.14 1.66 -10.98
C GLN A 70 4.54 1.31 -10.45
N LYS A 71 5.32 2.31 -10.03
CA LYS A 71 6.64 2.12 -9.42
C LYS A 71 6.56 1.34 -8.10
N ALA A 72 5.55 1.56 -7.27
CA ALA A 72 5.34 0.77 -6.06
C ALA A 72 4.96 -0.67 -6.39
N VAL A 73 4.25 -0.91 -7.50
CA VAL A 73 3.91 -2.25 -8.00
C VAL A 73 5.14 -2.99 -8.52
N GLU A 74 5.97 -2.35 -9.34
CA GLU A 74 7.17 -2.95 -9.92
C GLU A 74 8.22 -3.29 -8.87
N ASN A 75 8.33 -2.46 -7.82
CA ASN A 75 9.27 -2.68 -6.73
C ASN A 75 8.72 -3.58 -5.61
N HIS A 76 7.45 -3.98 -5.70
CA HIS A 76 6.84 -4.85 -4.70
C HIS A 76 7.44 -6.25 -4.79
N VAL A 77 8.00 -6.71 -3.67
CA VAL A 77 8.47 -8.08 -3.51
C VAL A 77 7.33 -8.88 -2.89
N ASN A 78 7.08 -10.10 -3.36
CA ASN A 78 6.02 -10.94 -2.78
C ASN A 78 6.28 -11.11 -1.27
N GLY A 79 5.21 -11.00 -0.48
CA GLY A 79 5.28 -10.93 0.96
C GLY A 79 5.90 -9.66 1.56
N ALA A 80 5.95 -8.58 0.79
CA ALA A 80 6.30 -7.25 1.29
C ALA A 80 5.10 -6.40 1.68
N VAL A 81 5.37 -5.38 2.48
CA VAL A 81 4.45 -4.25 2.63
C VAL A 81 4.41 -3.48 1.31
N TRP A 82 3.21 -3.03 0.93
CA TRP A 82 3.03 -2.09 -0.17
C TRP A 82 3.58 -0.71 0.20
N ALA A 83 4.61 -0.27 -0.51
CA ALA A 83 5.21 1.05 -0.37
C ALA A 83 4.52 2.07 -1.29
N PHE A 84 3.18 2.15 -1.23
CA PHE A 84 2.43 3.15 -1.96
C PHE A 84 2.69 4.54 -1.41
N ASP A 85 2.80 5.51 -2.31
CA ASP A 85 2.87 6.92 -1.96
C ASP A 85 1.53 7.40 -1.35
N TYR A 86 1.62 8.02 -0.18
CA TYR A 86 0.45 8.47 0.58
C TYR A 86 -0.34 9.57 -0.11
N ASP A 87 0.31 10.46 -0.84
CA ASP A 87 -0.37 11.48 -1.62
C ASP A 87 -1.15 10.82 -2.76
N LYS A 88 -0.56 9.81 -3.43
CA LYS A 88 -1.27 9.03 -4.45
C LYS A 88 -2.46 8.26 -3.87
N MET A 89 -2.32 7.66 -2.70
CA MET A 89 -3.43 6.99 -2.00
C MET A 89 -4.57 7.97 -1.70
N PHE A 90 -4.25 9.15 -1.18
CA PHE A 90 -5.25 10.17 -0.91
C PHE A 90 -5.88 10.71 -2.20
N CYS A 91 -5.10 10.94 -3.26
CA CYS A 91 -5.62 11.34 -4.56
C CYS A 91 -6.66 10.35 -5.09
N VAL A 92 -6.36 9.05 -5.09
CA VAL A 92 -7.31 8.02 -5.54
C VAL A 92 -8.56 7.99 -4.68
N LEU A 93 -8.43 8.16 -3.36
CA LEU A 93 -9.59 8.27 -2.47
C LEU A 93 -10.49 9.46 -2.87
N MET A 94 -9.90 10.60 -3.20
CA MET A 94 -10.62 11.83 -3.58
C MET A 94 -11.21 11.79 -5.00
N GLU A 95 -10.78 10.85 -5.86
CA GLU A 95 -11.43 10.59 -7.15
C GLU A 95 -12.86 10.05 -6.96
N ASN A 96 -13.13 9.31 -5.87
CA ASN A 96 -14.47 8.86 -5.52
C ASN A 96 -15.30 9.99 -4.88
N GLU A 97 -16.47 10.28 -5.43
CA GLU A 97 -17.30 11.42 -5.00
C GLU A 97 -17.79 11.29 -3.54
N ILE A 98 -18.19 10.09 -3.11
CA ILE A 98 -18.68 9.86 -1.74
C ILE A 98 -17.53 10.07 -0.76
N CYS A 99 -16.38 9.43 -1.04
CA CYS A 99 -15.19 9.57 -0.22
C CYS A 99 -14.73 11.03 -0.11
N ARG A 100 -14.72 11.76 -1.23
CA ARG A 100 -14.39 13.19 -1.29
C ARG A 100 -15.30 14.02 -0.39
N LYS A 101 -16.62 13.89 -0.52
CA LYS A 101 -17.59 14.64 0.28
C LYS A 101 -17.41 14.39 1.78
N VAL A 102 -17.16 13.14 2.17
CA VAL A 102 -16.93 12.78 3.58
C VAL A 102 -15.59 13.34 4.07
N CYS A 103 -14.53 13.29 3.26
CA CYS A 103 -13.24 13.88 3.60
C CYS A 103 -13.33 15.40 3.77
N GLU A 104 -14.00 16.11 2.87
CA GLU A 104 -14.22 17.55 2.95
C GLU A 104 -15.00 17.93 4.21
N LYS A 105 -16.11 17.24 4.50
CA LYS A 105 -16.93 17.47 5.70
C LYS A 105 -16.14 17.29 7.00
N ASN A 106 -15.28 16.27 7.07
CA ASN A 106 -14.48 15.95 8.26
C ASN A 106 -13.10 16.62 8.25
N LYS A 107 -12.81 17.47 7.26
CA LYS A 107 -11.53 18.15 7.08
C LYS A 107 -10.33 17.18 7.00
N TYR A 108 -10.53 15.99 6.44
CA TYR A 108 -9.46 15.08 6.11
C TYR A 108 -8.80 15.58 4.82
N ASN A 109 -7.59 16.12 4.94
CA ASN A 109 -6.88 16.79 3.86
C ASN A 109 -5.59 16.05 3.43
N SER A 110 -5.29 14.92 4.05
CA SER A 110 -4.14 14.07 3.71
C SER A 110 -4.36 12.65 4.19
N TRP A 111 -3.63 11.71 3.61
CA TRP A 111 -3.62 10.31 4.08
C TRP A 111 -3.15 10.19 5.53
N THR A 112 -2.13 10.96 5.92
CA THR A 112 -1.61 11.01 7.30
C THR A 112 -2.69 11.39 8.30
N LYS A 113 -3.60 12.31 7.95
CA LYS A 113 -4.71 12.68 8.81
C LYS A 113 -5.73 11.54 8.96
N LEU A 114 -5.95 10.76 7.90
CA LEU A 114 -6.79 9.56 7.96
C LEU A 114 -6.16 8.47 8.83
N ILE A 115 -4.85 8.24 8.73
CA ILE A 115 -4.12 7.35 9.63
C ILE A 115 -4.31 7.80 11.08
N GLY A 116 -4.06 9.08 11.38
CA GLY A 116 -4.23 9.61 12.72
C GLY A 116 -5.65 9.41 13.26
N GLN A 117 -6.67 9.61 12.42
CA GLN A 117 -8.05 9.45 12.85
C GLN A 117 -8.46 7.99 13.06
N TYR A 118 -8.11 7.10 12.12
CA TYR A 118 -8.63 5.72 12.11
C TYR A 118 -7.71 4.71 12.82
N CYS A 119 -6.43 5.02 13.02
CA CYS A 119 -5.51 4.15 13.74
C CYS A 119 -5.40 4.51 15.23
N ILE A 120 -5.51 5.79 15.61
CA ILE A 120 -5.44 6.21 17.02
C ILE A 120 -6.77 5.98 17.74
N SER A 121 -7.91 6.02 17.03
CA SER A 121 -9.24 5.76 17.62
C SER A 121 -9.54 4.29 17.92
N MET A 122 -8.61 3.37 17.64
CA MET A 122 -8.74 1.93 17.94
C MET A 122 -7.95 1.49 19.19
N ALA A 123 -7.40 2.44 19.95
CA ALA A 123 -6.75 2.21 21.25
C ALA A 123 -7.71 2.41 22.43
#